data_AF-A0A2S0I0Z0-F1
#
_entry.id   AF-A0A2S0I0Z0-F1
#
_cell.length_a   1.000
_cell.length_b   1.000
_cell.length_c   1.000
_cell.angle_alpha   90.00
_cell.angle_beta   90.00
_cell.angle_gamma   90.00
#
_symmetry.space_group_name_H-M   'P 1'
#
loop_
_entity.id
_entity.type
_entity.pdbx_description
1 polymer ?
#
loop_
_entity_poly.entity_id
_entity_poly.type
_entity_poly.pdbx_seq_one_letter_code
_entity_poly.pdbx_strand_id
1 'polypeptide(L)'
;MSHTHGDSTHTHNEGSSENNPIDYFGSYTLEDEQYGTRTVVTVKDGKRIIVTNALPNHQTGTFPNEGNPNTIKAQNISYALPLNPKFTGVAKWVREPGVALNGIKFEPETAEVVVCESGERYRVEAKQELIDMGLDFNNAHVQPTGAYHYHGSPTSMIEQFDTGSDLVHIGFAKDGFAIYYSKGGAYSPSYRLYDEEREGEECSYNRPGYQLDVAIEESDPDGTFVSDWEYVEGLGDLDACNGIEIDGTYAYIVTDTYPYVGRCLMGEFEEERHGPPPGQGPSGGNRNIRQQRG
;
A
#
# COMPACT_ATOMS: atom_id res chain seq x y z
N MET A 1 -22.09 51.38 39.17
CA MET A 1 -22.14 49.94 38.88
C MET A 1 -21.33 49.74 37.61
N SER A 2 -20.13 49.19 37.74
CA SER A 2 -19.19 49.00 36.62
C SER A 2 -19.03 47.50 36.45
N HIS A 3 -19.42 46.97 35.29
CA HIS A 3 -19.24 45.57 34.94
C HIS A 3 -17.84 45.40 34.34
N THR A 4 -17.01 44.62 35.02
CA THR A 4 -15.69 44.20 34.57
C THR A 4 -15.86 42.86 33.85
N HIS A 5 -15.58 42.80 32.56
CA HIS A 5 -15.36 41.53 31.86
C HIS A 5 -13.86 41.23 31.95
N GLY A 6 -13.52 40.14 32.63
CA GLY A 6 -12.16 39.61 32.70
C GLY A 6 -11.81 38.94 31.38
N ASP A 7 -10.92 39.57 30.63
CA ASP A 7 -10.32 38.99 29.44
C ASP A 7 -9.24 37.99 29.91
N SER A 8 -9.55 36.70 29.80
CA SER A 8 -8.61 35.62 30.15
C SER A 8 -7.64 35.47 29.00
N THR A 9 -6.46 36.06 29.15
CA THR A 9 -5.36 35.92 28.21
C THR A 9 -4.79 34.51 28.32
N HIS A 10 -5.08 33.66 27.33
CA HIS A 10 -4.40 32.38 27.14
C HIS A 10 -3.00 32.68 26.57
N THR A 11 -1.97 32.57 27.42
CA THR A 11 -0.58 32.60 26.97
C THR A 11 -0.23 31.26 26.34
N HIS A 12 -0.26 31.19 25.01
CA HIS A 12 0.45 30.16 24.27
C HIS A 12 1.94 30.41 24.43
N ASN A 13 2.60 29.49 25.14
CA ASN A 13 4.05 29.46 25.26
C ASN A 13 4.57 28.95 23.90
N GLU A 14 4.78 29.87 22.97
CA GLU A 14 5.50 29.62 21.72
C GLU A 14 6.96 29.29 22.07
N GLY A 15 7.22 27.99 22.28
CA GLY A 15 8.56 27.45 22.21
C GLY A 15 9.06 27.61 20.78
N SER A 16 9.96 28.54 20.58
CA SER A 16 10.72 28.74 19.35
C SER A 16 11.55 27.50 19.01
N SER A 17 11.02 26.60 18.19
CA SER A 17 11.84 25.84 17.24
C SER A 17 11.74 26.56 15.91
N GLU A 18 12.86 27.09 15.43
CA GLU A 18 13.00 27.38 14.00
C GLU A 18 12.58 26.10 13.25
N ASN A 19 11.43 26.13 12.57
CA ASN A 19 10.87 24.99 11.85
C ASN A 19 11.73 24.70 10.61
N ASN A 20 12.92 24.14 10.84
CA ASN A 20 13.61 23.43 9.78
C ASN A 20 12.74 22.20 9.44
N PRO A 21 12.36 22.02 8.16
CA PRO A 21 11.64 20.83 7.76
C PRO A 21 12.45 19.58 8.14
N ILE A 22 11.78 18.59 8.73
CA ILE A 22 12.42 17.33 9.12
C ILE A 22 12.92 16.65 7.83
N ASP A 23 14.21 16.32 7.79
CA ASP A 23 14.78 15.50 6.73
C ASP A 23 14.47 14.03 6.98
N TYR A 24 13.40 13.54 6.34
CA TYR A 24 12.99 12.14 6.42
C TYR A 24 13.93 11.17 5.68
N PHE A 25 14.92 11.64 4.91
CA PHE A 25 15.97 10.79 4.37
C PHE A 25 17.04 10.43 5.39
N GLY A 26 17.27 11.32 6.37
CA GLY A 26 18.19 11.14 7.48
C GLY A 26 17.63 10.32 8.65
N SER A 27 18.31 10.42 9.80
CA SER A 27 17.77 9.88 11.06
C SER A 27 16.71 10.83 11.61
N TYR A 28 15.57 10.30 12.04
CA TYR A 28 14.48 11.09 12.59
C TYR A 28 13.72 10.33 13.67
N THR A 29 13.00 11.07 14.51
CA THR A 29 12.00 10.52 15.43
C THR A 29 10.68 11.19 15.09
N LEU A 30 9.67 10.38 14.78
CA LEU A 30 8.28 10.79 14.63
C LEU A 30 7.51 10.31 15.85
N GLU A 31 7.06 11.27 16.66
CA GLU A 31 6.24 11.04 17.84
C GLU A 31 4.97 11.89 17.74
N ASP A 32 3.83 11.27 18.01
CA ASP A 32 2.54 11.94 18.10
C ASP A 32 1.83 11.48 19.37
N GLU A 33 1.71 12.37 20.36
CA GLU A 33 1.11 12.04 21.65
C GLU A 33 -0.40 11.79 21.56
N GLN A 34 -1.09 12.46 20.64
CA GLN A 34 -2.54 12.31 20.47
C GLN A 34 -2.89 10.89 20.02
N TYR A 35 -2.11 10.34 19.10
CA TYR A 35 -2.34 8.98 18.59
C TYR A 35 -1.41 7.92 19.21
N GLY A 36 -0.49 8.33 20.07
CA GLY A 36 0.51 7.45 20.69
C GLY A 36 1.55 6.92 19.69
N THR A 37 1.71 7.55 18.54
CA THR A 37 2.66 7.09 17.50
C THR A 37 4.09 7.29 17.94
N ARG A 38 4.93 6.29 17.66
CA ARG A 38 6.36 6.40 17.86
C ARG A 38 7.12 5.60 16.82
N THR A 39 7.86 6.30 15.99
CA THR A 39 8.76 5.75 14.98
C THR A 39 10.11 6.41 15.08
N VAL A 40 11.15 5.61 15.33
CA VAL A 40 12.53 6.05 15.43
C VAL A 40 13.29 5.46 14.25
N VAL A 41 13.83 6.35 13.42
CA VAL A 41 14.65 5.99 12.26
C VAL A 41 16.09 6.39 12.52
N THR A 42 16.98 5.41 12.40
CA THR A 42 18.43 5.60 12.52
C THR A 42 19.11 5.20 11.23
N VAL A 43 19.84 6.13 10.64
CA VAL A 43 20.71 5.86 9.49
C VAL A 43 22.10 5.54 10.00
N LYS A 44 22.53 4.29 9.83
CA LYS A 44 23.83 3.81 10.30
C LYS A 44 24.32 2.64 9.44
N ASP A 45 25.62 2.55 9.23
CA ASP A 45 26.28 1.40 8.58
C ASP A 45 25.67 1.06 7.20
N GLY A 46 25.28 2.09 6.42
CA GLY A 46 24.67 1.92 5.10
C GLY A 46 23.22 1.41 5.11
N LYS A 47 22.56 1.41 6.28
CA LYS A 47 21.15 1.00 6.45
C LYS A 47 20.31 2.10 7.08
N ARG A 48 19.02 2.10 6.73
CA ARG A 48 17.95 2.79 7.44
C ARG A 48 17.26 1.79 8.36
N ILE A 49 17.48 1.94 9.67
CA ILE A 49 16.86 1.10 10.70
C ILE A 49 15.63 1.83 11.23
N ILE A 50 14.45 1.22 11.10
CA ILE A 50 13.16 1.79 11.51
C ILE A 50 12.62 0.96 12.66
N VAL A 51 12.59 1.50 13.87
CA VAL A 51 11.97 0.87 15.04
C VAL A 51 10.67 1.61 15.34
N THR A 52 9.55 0.90 15.31
CA THR A 52 8.23 1.53 15.32
C THR A 52 7.20 0.72 16.10
N ASN A 53 6.26 1.45 16.70
CA ASN A 53 5.03 0.86 17.23
C ASN A 53 3.89 0.74 16.19
N ALA A 54 4.15 1.18 14.95
CA ALA A 54 3.24 1.12 13.80
C ALA A 54 1.82 1.64 14.10
N LEU A 55 1.72 2.68 14.94
CA LEU A 55 0.48 3.39 15.16
C LEU A 55 0.33 4.55 14.15
N PRO A 56 -0.90 4.92 13.77
CA PRO A 56 -1.15 6.07 12.90
C PRO A 56 -0.88 7.37 13.63
N ASN A 57 -0.19 8.33 13.01
CA ASN A 57 -0.01 9.70 13.52
C ASN A 57 -1.07 10.67 12.98
N HIS A 58 -2.21 10.11 12.56
CA HIS A 58 -3.30 10.81 11.91
C HIS A 58 -4.63 10.14 12.26
N GLN A 59 -5.73 10.80 11.93
CA GLN A 59 -7.07 10.26 12.15
C GLN A 59 -7.29 8.98 11.32
N THR A 60 -7.90 7.99 11.94
CA THR A 60 -8.39 6.76 11.27
C THR A 60 -9.90 6.73 11.21
N GLY A 61 -10.45 5.76 10.49
CA GLY A 61 -11.81 5.29 10.71
C GLY A 61 -12.01 4.73 12.12
N THR A 62 -13.26 4.44 12.45
CA THR A 62 -13.61 3.75 13.69
C THR A 62 -13.34 2.25 13.52
N PHE A 63 -12.56 1.67 14.43
CA PHE A 63 -12.28 0.25 14.49
C PHE A 63 -12.54 -0.27 15.92
N PRO A 64 -13.32 -1.35 16.10
CA PRO A 64 -13.94 -2.17 15.07
C PRO A 64 -15.10 -1.47 14.33
N ASN A 65 -15.38 -1.92 13.11
CA ASN A 65 -16.53 -1.56 12.29
C ASN A 65 -17.18 -2.82 11.68
N GLU A 66 -18.22 -2.65 10.86
CA GLU A 66 -19.00 -3.76 10.27
C GLU A 66 -18.15 -4.67 9.38
N GLY A 67 -17.28 -4.10 8.54
CA GLY A 67 -16.36 -4.84 7.66
C GLY A 67 -15.09 -5.34 8.36
N ASN A 68 -14.72 -4.78 9.51
CA ASN A 68 -13.49 -5.13 10.23
C ASN A 68 -13.70 -5.18 11.76
N PRO A 69 -13.72 -6.38 12.39
CA PRO A 69 -13.99 -6.54 13.82
C PRO A 69 -12.77 -6.29 14.73
N ASN A 70 -11.62 -5.87 14.17
CA ASN A 70 -10.38 -5.74 14.92
C ASN A 70 -10.20 -4.32 15.49
N THR A 71 -9.33 -4.18 16.48
CA THR A 71 -8.99 -2.89 17.12
C THR A 71 -7.51 -2.59 16.91
N ILE A 72 -7.19 -1.34 16.58
CA ILE A 72 -5.81 -0.86 16.40
C ILE A 72 -5.04 -1.07 17.72
N LYS A 73 -3.84 -1.65 17.62
CA LYS A 73 -2.93 -1.86 18.75
C LYS A 73 -1.49 -1.52 18.35
N ALA A 74 -0.73 -1.03 19.31
CA ALA A 74 0.70 -0.86 19.14
C ALA A 74 1.37 -2.19 18.80
N GLN A 75 2.25 -2.16 17.81
CA GLN A 75 3.11 -3.26 17.41
C GLN A 75 4.52 -3.06 18.00
N ASN A 76 5.42 -4.01 17.76
CA ASN A 76 6.83 -3.88 18.08
C ASN A 76 7.64 -4.41 16.90
N ILE A 77 7.90 -3.53 15.92
CA ILE A 77 8.48 -3.90 14.62
C ILE A 77 9.80 -3.17 14.41
N SER A 78 10.73 -3.85 13.76
CA SER A 78 12.00 -3.29 13.31
C SER A 78 12.21 -3.64 11.85
N TYR A 79 12.54 -2.64 11.03
CA TYR A 79 12.93 -2.80 9.63
C TYR A 79 14.38 -2.39 9.43
N ALA A 80 15.07 -3.00 8.47
CA ALA A 80 16.42 -2.64 8.09
C ALA A 80 16.52 -2.54 6.56
N LEU A 81 16.37 -1.33 6.04
CA LEU A 81 16.36 -1.04 4.60
C LEU A 81 17.76 -0.59 4.14
N PRO A 82 18.20 -0.90 2.91
CA PRO A 82 19.46 -0.37 2.40
C PRO A 82 19.35 1.15 2.19
N LEU A 83 20.40 1.90 2.54
CA LEU A 83 20.45 3.35 2.33
C LEU A 83 20.82 3.73 0.89
N ASN A 84 21.57 2.84 0.22
CA ASN A 84 21.97 2.97 -1.18
C ASN A 84 21.30 1.84 -1.97
N PRO A 85 20.04 2.04 -2.41
CA PRO A 85 19.30 1.02 -3.15
C PRO A 85 20.00 0.73 -4.47
N LYS A 86 19.96 -0.54 -4.92
CA LYS A 86 20.49 -0.94 -6.22
C LYS A 86 19.37 -1.33 -7.15
N PHE A 87 19.17 -0.54 -8.20
CA PHE A 87 18.21 -0.85 -9.26
C PHE A 87 18.67 -2.07 -10.06
N THR A 88 17.80 -3.06 -10.20
CA THR A 88 18.05 -4.30 -10.95
C THR A 88 17.33 -4.32 -12.30
N GLY A 89 16.27 -3.51 -12.46
CA GLY A 89 15.40 -3.51 -13.64
C GLY A 89 14.56 -4.79 -13.79
N VAL A 90 14.55 -5.65 -12.78
CA VAL A 90 13.77 -6.90 -12.78
C VAL A 90 12.71 -6.80 -11.71
N ALA A 91 11.45 -6.74 -12.13
CA ALA A 91 10.31 -6.75 -11.23
C ALA A 91 10.31 -8.04 -10.39
N LYS A 92 10.32 -7.89 -9.07
CA LYS A 92 10.22 -9.00 -8.12
C LYS A 92 9.09 -8.76 -7.15
N TRP A 93 8.11 -9.67 -7.16
CA TRP A 93 6.96 -9.62 -6.27
C TRP A 93 7.38 -9.54 -4.79
N VAL A 94 6.60 -8.80 -4.00
CA VAL A 94 6.75 -8.70 -2.55
C VAL A 94 5.39 -8.46 -1.90
N ARG A 95 5.12 -9.14 -0.78
CA ARG A 95 3.83 -8.99 -0.08
C ARG A 95 3.62 -7.59 0.51
N GLU A 96 4.69 -7.06 1.10
CA GLU A 96 4.70 -5.76 1.77
C GLU A 96 5.80 -4.90 1.12
N PRO A 97 5.47 -4.05 0.14
CA PRO A 97 6.46 -3.35 -0.67
C PRO A 97 7.30 -2.34 0.10
N GLY A 98 6.78 -1.81 1.22
CA GLY A 98 7.49 -0.80 1.98
C GLY A 98 6.80 -0.40 3.27
N VAL A 99 7.35 0.64 3.88
CA VAL A 99 6.92 1.18 5.17
C VAL A 99 6.79 2.69 5.04
N ALA A 100 5.67 3.22 5.50
CA ALA A 100 5.39 4.64 5.57
C ALA A 100 6.31 5.35 6.58
N LEU A 101 6.46 6.67 6.47
CA LEU A 101 7.28 7.48 7.37
C LEU A 101 6.91 7.35 8.86
N ASN A 102 5.63 7.08 9.15
CA ASN A 102 5.12 6.83 10.50
C ASN A 102 5.30 5.36 10.96
N GLY A 103 5.90 4.49 10.15
CA GLY A 103 6.19 3.10 10.49
C GLY A 103 5.10 2.09 10.14
N ILE A 104 3.95 2.54 9.62
CA ILE A 104 2.89 1.65 9.12
C ILE A 104 3.32 1.00 7.81
N LYS A 105 3.11 -0.31 7.66
CA LYS A 105 3.42 -1.04 6.43
C LYS A 105 2.39 -0.77 5.34
N PHE A 106 2.86 -0.83 4.10
CA PHE A 106 2.00 -1.04 2.94
C PHE A 106 1.84 -2.55 2.70
N GLU A 107 0.61 -3.00 2.48
CA GLU A 107 0.28 -4.39 2.15
C GLU A 107 -0.92 -4.38 1.19
N PRO A 108 -0.69 -4.16 -0.13
CA PRO A 108 -1.76 -3.94 -1.09
C PRO A 108 -2.63 -5.18 -1.33
N GLU A 109 -2.05 -6.37 -1.35
CA GLU A 109 -2.77 -7.60 -1.65
C GLU A 109 -3.57 -8.12 -0.46
N THR A 110 -4.72 -8.74 -0.75
CA THR A 110 -5.54 -9.40 0.27
C THR A 110 -5.21 -10.89 0.37
N ALA A 111 -5.73 -11.57 1.39
CA ALA A 111 -5.77 -13.03 1.44
C ALA A 111 -7.04 -13.62 0.79
N GLU A 112 -7.96 -12.77 0.34
CA GLU A 112 -9.31 -13.14 -0.04
C GLU A 112 -9.36 -13.69 -1.46
N VAL A 113 -10.05 -14.82 -1.62
CA VAL A 113 -10.10 -15.56 -2.89
C VAL A 113 -11.52 -16.08 -3.14
N VAL A 114 -12.07 -15.75 -4.31
CA VAL A 114 -13.22 -16.43 -4.90
C VAL A 114 -12.72 -17.70 -5.58
N VAL A 115 -13.39 -18.82 -5.33
CA VAL A 115 -13.03 -20.14 -5.87
C VAL A 115 -14.19 -20.67 -6.69
N CYS A 116 -13.91 -21.11 -7.91
CA CYS A 116 -14.86 -21.75 -8.82
C CYS A 116 -14.75 -23.28 -8.76
N GLU A 117 -15.85 -24.00 -8.98
CA GLU A 117 -15.81 -25.47 -9.05
C GLU A 117 -15.00 -25.97 -10.26
N SER A 118 -14.98 -25.19 -11.33
CA SER A 118 -14.14 -25.39 -12.52
C SER A 118 -12.63 -25.21 -12.25
N GLY A 119 -12.23 -24.64 -11.11
CA GLY A 119 -10.86 -24.64 -10.60
C GLY A 119 -10.16 -23.27 -10.60
N GLU A 120 -10.77 -22.25 -11.20
CA GLU A 120 -10.27 -20.87 -11.22
C GLU A 120 -10.26 -20.28 -9.80
N ARG A 121 -9.32 -19.37 -9.58
CA ARG A 121 -9.11 -18.72 -8.29
C ARG A 121 -8.87 -17.24 -8.51
N TYR A 122 -9.82 -16.43 -8.08
CA TYR A 122 -9.81 -14.99 -8.26
C TYR A 122 -9.47 -14.31 -6.94
N ARG A 123 -8.28 -13.71 -6.86
CA ARG A 123 -7.86 -12.97 -5.66
C ARG A 123 -8.55 -11.62 -5.65
N VAL A 124 -9.25 -11.30 -4.57
CA VAL A 124 -10.06 -10.09 -4.46
C VAL A 124 -9.16 -8.90 -4.11
N GLU A 125 -9.34 -7.78 -4.81
CA GLU A 125 -8.69 -6.53 -4.48
C GLU A 125 -9.18 -5.99 -3.13
N ALA A 126 -8.39 -5.14 -2.48
CA ALA A 126 -8.86 -4.51 -1.24
C ALA A 126 -9.89 -3.41 -1.52
N LYS A 127 -9.70 -2.67 -2.63
CA LYS A 127 -10.57 -1.58 -3.08
C LYS A 127 -11.53 -2.09 -4.16
N GLN A 128 -12.67 -2.62 -3.72
CA GLN A 128 -13.73 -3.19 -4.57
C GLN A 128 -15.06 -3.24 -3.80
N GLU A 129 -16.14 -3.62 -4.49
CA GLU A 129 -17.53 -3.56 -3.97
C GLU A 129 -18.20 -4.94 -3.74
N LEU A 130 -17.55 -6.05 -4.10
CA LEU A 130 -18.00 -7.43 -3.88
C LEU A 130 -18.06 -7.81 -2.39
N ILE A 131 -17.02 -7.51 -1.63
CA ILE A 131 -16.94 -7.81 -0.18
C ILE A 131 -16.49 -6.58 0.61
N ASP A 132 -17.17 -6.28 1.71
CA ASP A 132 -16.76 -5.21 2.62
C ASP A 132 -15.49 -5.62 3.38
N MET A 133 -14.37 -4.96 3.03
CA MET A 133 -13.06 -5.15 3.63
C MET A 133 -12.84 -4.30 4.90
N GLY A 134 -13.81 -3.44 5.24
CA GLY A 134 -13.75 -2.53 6.38
C GLY A 134 -12.63 -1.49 6.26
N LEU A 135 -12.30 -1.08 5.03
CA LEU A 135 -11.33 -0.01 4.78
C LEU A 135 -11.87 1.32 5.31
N ASP A 136 -10.99 2.14 5.89
CA ASP A 136 -11.29 3.52 6.21
C ASP A 136 -10.90 4.48 5.06
N PHE A 137 -11.11 5.78 5.29
CA PHE A 137 -10.80 6.84 4.34
C PHE A 137 -9.29 7.01 4.05
N ASN A 138 -8.41 6.30 4.74
CA ASN A 138 -6.98 6.21 4.43
C ASN A 138 -6.65 4.98 3.57
N ASN A 139 -7.66 4.30 3.02
CA ASN A 139 -7.49 3.04 2.29
C ASN A 139 -6.77 1.97 3.14
N ALA A 140 -7.09 1.90 4.44
CA ALA A 140 -6.45 1.03 5.41
C ALA A 140 -7.46 0.32 6.30
N HIS A 141 -7.04 -0.78 6.90
CA HIS A 141 -7.82 -1.49 7.90
C HIS A 141 -6.91 -2.20 8.90
N VAL A 142 -7.50 -3.01 9.80
CA VAL A 142 -6.79 -3.59 10.95
C VAL A 142 -6.74 -5.11 10.86
N GLN A 143 -5.54 -5.70 10.94
CA GLN A 143 -5.36 -7.16 11.02
C GLN A 143 -5.83 -7.71 12.38
N PRO A 144 -6.09 -9.03 12.50
CA PRO A 144 -6.41 -9.66 13.80
C PRO A 144 -5.37 -9.43 14.91
N THR A 145 -4.12 -9.15 14.54
CA THR A 145 -3.03 -8.77 15.46
C THR A 145 -3.18 -7.36 16.05
N GLY A 146 -4.09 -6.56 15.50
CA GLY A 146 -4.26 -5.13 15.78
C GLY A 146 -3.35 -4.21 14.94
N ALA A 147 -2.57 -4.76 14.01
CA ALA A 147 -1.77 -3.95 13.09
C ALA A 147 -2.68 -3.22 12.11
N TYR A 148 -2.60 -1.89 12.07
CA TYR A 148 -3.21 -1.07 11.03
C TYR A 148 -2.26 -0.99 9.83
N HIS A 149 -2.75 -1.15 8.60
CA HIS A 149 -1.92 -1.16 7.40
C HIS A 149 -2.66 -0.58 6.17
N TYR A 150 -1.88 -0.01 5.25
CA TYR A 150 -2.41 0.62 4.04
C TYR A 150 -2.49 -0.36 2.87
N HIS A 151 -3.65 -0.41 2.22
CA HIS A 151 -3.84 -1.06 0.91
C HIS A 151 -3.70 -0.08 -0.25
N GLY A 152 -3.93 1.22 -0.02
CA GLY A 152 -3.87 2.26 -1.04
C GLY A 152 -3.22 3.55 -0.54
N SER A 153 -3.57 4.69 -1.17
CA SER A 153 -3.07 6.01 -0.80
C SER A 153 -3.48 6.39 0.64
N PRO A 154 -2.52 6.64 1.56
CA PRO A 154 -2.84 7.01 2.93
C PRO A 154 -3.25 8.50 3.01
N THR A 155 -4.53 8.80 2.76
CA THR A 155 -5.07 10.16 2.59
C THR A 155 -4.58 11.16 3.64
N SER A 156 -4.85 10.91 4.92
CA SER A 156 -4.47 11.86 5.99
C SER A 156 -2.97 11.96 6.21
N MET A 157 -2.22 10.89 5.89
CA MET A 157 -0.77 10.96 5.88
C MET A 157 -0.30 11.90 4.76
N ILE A 158 -0.76 11.69 3.53
CA ILE A 158 -0.39 12.54 2.39
C ILE A 158 -0.65 14.02 2.71
N GLU A 159 -1.82 14.34 3.28
CA GLU A 159 -2.17 15.70 3.71
C GLU A 159 -1.19 16.25 4.78
N GLN A 160 -0.81 15.44 5.76
CA GLN A 160 0.07 15.86 6.86
C GLN A 160 1.52 16.10 6.42
N PHE A 161 2.01 15.33 5.45
CA PHE A 161 3.39 15.46 4.93
C PHE A 161 3.48 16.36 3.67
N ASP A 162 2.38 16.98 3.27
CA ASP A 162 2.36 17.90 2.15
C ASP A 162 3.21 19.15 2.42
N THR A 163 4.20 19.39 1.57
CA THR A 163 5.10 20.57 1.63
C THR A 163 4.75 21.64 0.59
N GLY A 164 3.66 21.46 -0.15
CA GLY A 164 3.26 22.29 -1.29
C GLY A 164 3.82 21.83 -2.63
N SER A 165 4.84 20.95 -2.64
CA SER A 165 5.37 20.32 -3.86
C SER A 165 4.42 19.25 -4.39
N ASP A 166 4.49 18.90 -5.69
CA ASP A 166 3.65 17.85 -6.27
C ASP A 166 3.89 16.48 -5.62
N LEU A 167 5.16 16.10 -5.51
CA LEU A 167 5.59 14.86 -4.89
C LEU A 167 5.63 14.99 -3.38
N VAL A 168 4.80 14.17 -2.70
CA VAL A 168 4.80 14.01 -1.26
C VAL A 168 5.54 12.72 -0.92
N HIS A 169 6.61 12.83 -0.14
CA HIS A 169 7.37 11.67 0.32
C HIS A 169 6.58 10.99 1.44
N ILE A 170 6.18 9.73 1.22
CA ILE A 170 5.31 9.00 2.16
C ILE A 170 5.94 7.75 2.73
N GLY A 171 7.11 7.32 2.25
CA GLY A 171 7.78 6.18 2.86
C GLY A 171 8.98 5.66 2.09
N PHE A 172 9.43 4.48 2.49
CA PHE A 172 10.53 3.77 1.87
C PHE A 172 10.14 2.34 1.52
N ALA A 173 10.52 1.91 0.32
CA ALA A 173 10.37 0.54 -0.13
C ALA A 173 11.39 -0.38 0.54
N LYS A 174 11.11 -1.70 0.56
CA LYS A 174 11.98 -2.70 1.18
C LYS A 174 13.37 -2.78 0.53
N ASP A 175 13.49 -2.38 -0.72
CA ASP A 175 14.74 -2.27 -1.47
C ASP A 175 15.47 -0.94 -1.28
N GLY A 176 14.93 -0.03 -0.47
CA GLY A 176 15.54 1.24 -0.05
C GLY A 176 15.16 2.47 -0.87
N PHE A 177 14.48 2.31 -2.02
CA PHE A 177 14.00 3.46 -2.79
C PHE A 177 12.88 4.20 -2.06
N ALA A 178 12.70 5.49 -2.37
CA ALA A 178 11.62 6.29 -1.82
C ALA A 178 10.28 5.91 -2.43
N ILE A 179 9.22 6.08 -1.64
CA ILE A 179 7.82 5.96 -2.05
C ILE A 179 7.21 7.35 -1.96
N TYR A 180 6.67 7.83 -3.08
CA TYR A 180 6.00 9.12 -3.18
C TYR A 180 4.53 8.97 -3.54
N TYR A 181 3.78 10.04 -3.34
CA TYR A 181 2.48 10.28 -3.93
C TYR A 181 2.52 11.57 -4.74
N SER A 182 1.93 11.61 -5.94
CA SER A 182 1.84 12.82 -6.77
C SER A 182 0.44 13.42 -6.67
N LYS A 183 0.33 14.59 -6.02
CA LYS A 183 -0.97 15.25 -5.78
C LYS A 183 -1.63 15.75 -7.06
N GLY A 184 -0.83 16.17 -8.03
CA GLY A 184 -1.28 16.64 -9.33
C GLY A 184 -1.58 15.50 -10.32
N GLY A 185 -1.34 14.24 -9.93
CA GLY A 185 -1.52 13.10 -10.82
C GLY A 185 -0.56 13.14 -12.01
N ALA A 186 0.67 13.61 -11.79
CA ALA A 186 1.67 13.78 -12.86
C ALA A 186 2.20 12.46 -13.43
N TYR A 187 1.96 11.34 -12.74
CA TYR A 187 2.43 10.01 -13.13
C TYR A 187 1.27 9.02 -13.16
N SER A 188 1.06 8.42 -14.33
CA SER A 188 -0.04 7.48 -14.58
C SER A 188 0.42 6.02 -14.53
N PRO A 189 -0.32 5.11 -13.85
CA PRO A 189 -0.05 3.69 -13.92
C PRO A 189 -0.20 3.12 -15.32
N SER A 190 0.64 2.14 -15.65
CA SER A 190 0.58 1.41 -16.92
C SER A 190 -0.26 0.14 -16.82
N TYR A 191 -1.44 0.24 -16.18
CA TYR A 191 -2.37 -0.88 -15.98
C TYR A 191 -3.73 -0.57 -16.57
N ARG A 192 -4.37 -1.59 -17.13
CA ARG A 192 -5.76 -1.54 -17.60
C ARG A 192 -6.49 -2.83 -17.25
N LEU A 193 -7.82 -2.79 -17.31
CA LEU A 193 -8.62 -4.00 -17.33
C LEU A 193 -8.33 -4.77 -18.62
N TYR A 194 -8.19 -6.09 -18.55
CA TYR A 194 -8.06 -6.89 -19.78
C TYR A 194 -9.42 -6.99 -20.50
N ASP A 195 -9.39 -7.26 -21.80
CA ASP A 195 -10.54 -7.08 -22.69
C ASP A 195 -11.38 -8.37 -22.92
N GLU A 196 -11.09 -9.46 -22.18
CA GLU A 196 -11.75 -10.77 -22.33
C GLU A 196 -12.68 -11.04 -21.13
N GLU A 197 -13.76 -11.82 -21.34
CA GLU A 197 -14.66 -12.22 -20.26
C GLU A 197 -13.96 -13.17 -19.28
N ARG A 198 -14.35 -13.10 -18.00
CA ARG A 198 -13.86 -14.00 -16.96
C ARG A 198 -14.39 -15.43 -17.17
N GLU A 199 -13.55 -16.41 -16.90
CA GLU A 199 -13.90 -17.85 -16.94
C GLU A 199 -14.18 -18.38 -15.53
N GLY A 200 -15.20 -19.22 -15.36
CA GLY A 200 -15.43 -19.93 -14.11
C GLY A 200 -16.89 -20.23 -13.82
N GLU A 201 -17.15 -21.46 -13.41
CA GLU A 201 -18.47 -22.00 -13.10
C GLU A 201 -18.63 -22.18 -11.58
N GLU A 202 -19.83 -21.89 -11.07
CA GLU A 202 -20.21 -22.11 -9.67
C GLU A 202 -19.21 -21.49 -8.65
N CYS A 203 -18.88 -20.21 -8.87
CA CYS A 203 -17.90 -19.52 -8.04
C CYS A 203 -18.50 -19.00 -6.73
N SER A 204 -17.72 -19.10 -5.66
CA SER A 204 -18.13 -18.58 -4.35
C SER A 204 -16.96 -18.01 -3.56
N TYR A 205 -17.26 -17.00 -2.74
CA TYR A 205 -16.40 -16.52 -1.68
C TYR A 205 -16.86 -17.08 -0.34
N ASN A 206 -15.93 -17.68 0.41
CA ASN A 206 -16.23 -18.41 1.64
C ASN A 206 -15.32 -17.98 2.78
N ARG A 207 -15.92 -17.57 3.91
CA ARG A 207 -15.24 -17.39 5.20
C ARG A 207 -16.07 -18.01 6.33
N PRO A 208 -15.51 -18.27 7.52
CA PRO A 208 -16.28 -18.88 8.61
C PRO A 208 -17.58 -18.12 8.92
N GLY A 209 -18.73 -18.76 8.70
CA GLY A 209 -20.05 -18.19 8.95
C GLY A 209 -20.59 -17.23 7.87
N TYR A 210 -19.91 -17.10 6.72
CA TYR A 210 -20.37 -16.27 5.60
C TYR A 210 -19.98 -16.91 4.26
N GLN A 211 -20.97 -17.09 3.40
CA GLN A 211 -20.81 -17.58 2.04
C GLN A 211 -21.53 -16.62 1.11
N LEU A 212 -20.88 -16.31 0.00
CA LEU A 212 -21.41 -15.47 -1.08
C LEU A 212 -21.19 -16.20 -2.40
N ASP A 213 -22.26 -16.48 -3.12
CA ASP A 213 -22.17 -16.93 -4.50
C ASP A 213 -21.80 -15.74 -5.40
N VAL A 214 -20.85 -15.95 -6.29
CA VAL A 214 -20.27 -14.89 -7.14
C VAL A 214 -20.45 -15.29 -8.60
N ALA A 215 -21.18 -14.49 -9.35
CA ALA A 215 -21.36 -14.70 -10.78
C ALA A 215 -20.09 -14.27 -11.53
N ILE A 216 -19.32 -15.25 -12.03
CA ILE A 216 -18.08 -15.03 -12.78
C ILE A 216 -18.24 -15.37 -14.26
N GLU A 217 -18.94 -16.46 -14.58
CA GLU A 217 -19.16 -16.96 -15.94
C GLU A 217 -19.62 -15.83 -16.88
N GLU A 218 -18.87 -15.61 -17.97
CA GLU A 218 -19.14 -14.61 -19.00
C GLU A 218 -19.27 -13.17 -18.47
N SER A 219 -18.61 -12.86 -17.34
CA SER A 219 -18.62 -11.51 -16.76
C SER A 219 -17.40 -10.69 -17.16
N ASP A 220 -17.60 -9.42 -17.49
CA ASP A 220 -16.53 -8.49 -17.83
C ASP A 220 -15.63 -8.20 -16.60
N PRO A 221 -14.29 -8.08 -16.77
CA PRO A 221 -13.40 -7.57 -15.73
C PRO A 221 -13.84 -6.18 -15.27
N ASP A 222 -13.99 -6.00 -13.96
CA ASP A 222 -14.48 -4.75 -13.34
C ASP A 222 -13.51 -4.18 -12.29
N GLY A 223 -12.37 -4.87 -12.09
CA GLY A 223 -11.34 -4.51 -11.14
C GLY A 223 -11.54 -5.10 -9.74
N THR A 224 -12.58 -5.92 -9.55
CA THR A 224 -12.81 -6.65 -8.30
C THR A 224 -11.66 -7.60 -7.99
N PHE A 225 -11.03 -8.18 -9.01
CA PHE A 225 -9.96 -9.15 -8.83
C PHE A 225 -8.61 -8.62 -9.29
N VAL A 226 -7.54 -9.08 -8.64
CA VAL A 226 -6.15 -8.77 -9.03
C VAL A 226 -5.92 -9.13 -10.50
N SER A 227 -6.47 -10.27 -10.92
CA SER A 227 -6.35 -10.80 -12.28
C SER A 227 -7.13 -10.00 -13.33
N ASP A 228 -8.04 -9.10 -12.93
CA ASP A 228 -8.75 -8.21 -13.84
C ASP A 228 -7.82 -7.20 -14.50
N TRP A 229 -6.66 -6.95 -13.88
CA TRP A 229 -5.70 -5.95 -14.33
C TRP A 229 -4.51 -6.58 -15.04
N GLU A 230 -4.15 -6.02 -16.18
CA GLU A 230 -2.93 -6.34 -16.91
C GLU A 230 -1.98 -5.13 -17.00
N TYR A 231 -0.69 -5.39 -16.90
CA TYR A 231 0.35 -4.40 -17.17
C TYR A 231 0.53 -4.26 -18.69
N VAL A 232 0.53 -3.01 -19.18
CA VAL A 232 0.75 -2.68 -20.58
C VAL A 232 1.87 -1.65 -20.67
N GLU A 233 3.05 -2.10 -21.10
CA GLU A 233 4.22 -1.23 -21.26
C GLU A 233 3.91 -0.01 -22.14
N GLY A 234 4.17 1.19 -21.61
CA GLY A 234 3.94 2.45 -22.31
C GLY A 234 2.49 2.95 -22.34
N LEU A 235 1.56 2.29 -21.65
CA LEU A 235 0.20 2.81 -21.47
C LEU A 235 0.18 4.09 -20.63
N GLY A 236 0.95 4.09 -19.54
CA GLY A 236 1.19 5.24 -18.67
C GLY A 236 2.68 5.53 -18.55
N ASP A 237 3.04 6.25 -17.49
CA ASP A 237 4.42 6.66 -17.20
C ASP A 237 5.16 5.63 -16.35
N LEU A 238 4.42 4.91 -15.49
CA LEU A 238 4.98 4.05 -14.46
C LEU A 238 5.24 2.63 -14.98
N ASP A 239 6.28 2.00 -14.45
CA ASP A 239 6.62 0.61 -14.76
C ASP A 239 5.70 -0.42 -14.06
N ALA A 240 5.99 -1.71 -14.26
CA ALA A 240 5.21 -2.81 -13.69
C ALA A 240 5.24 -2.87 -12.14
N CYS A 241 6.11 -2.14 -11.47
CA CYS A 241 6.12 -2.00 -10.01
C CYS A 241 5.58 -0.65 -9.54
N ASN A 242 4.93 0.09 -10.44
CA ASN A 242 4.43 1.44 -10.22
C ASN A 242 5.54 2.45 -9.87
N GLY A 243 6.74 2.29 -10.44
CA GLY A 243 7.85 3.21 -10.26
C GLY A 243 8.37 3.84 -11.55
N ILE A 244 9.25 4.82 -11.39
CA ILE A 244 9.82 5.64 -12.45
C ILE A 244 11.12 6.31 -11.99
N GLU A 245 11.98 6.71 -12.93
CA GLU A 245 13.14 7.56 -12.65
C GLU A 245 12.74 9.05 -12.59
N ILE A 246 13.05 9.70 -11.48
CA ILE A 246 12.82 11.15 -11.25
C ILE A 246 14.19 11.76 -10.93
N ASP A 247 14.60 12.74 -11.76
CA ASP A 247 15.89 13.44 -11.61
C ASP A 247 17.11 12.50 -11.45
N GLY A 248 17.12 11.39 -12.20
CA GLY A 248 18.21 10.41 -12.17
C GLY A 248 18.15 9.41 -11.00
N THR A 249 17.08 9.43 -10.20
CA THR A 249 16.86 8.48 -9.09
C THR A 249 15.54 7.74 -9.27
N TYR A 250 15.58 6.42 -9.20
CA TYR A 250 14.37 5.60 -9.25
C TYR A 250 13.54 5.75 -7.97
N ALA A 251 12.22 5.81 -8.09
CA ALA A 251 11.28 5.86 -6.98
C ALA A 251 9.96 5.16 -7.32
N TYR A 252 9.23 4.75 -6.29
CA TYR A 252 7.88 4.20 -6.44
C TYR A 252 6.84 5.30 -6.24
N ILE A 253 5.77 5.25 -7.01
CA ILE A 253 4.64 6.17 -6.89
C ILE A 253 3.43 5.39 -6.40
N VAL A 254 2.79 5.87 -5.34
CA VAL A 254 1.45 5.45 -4.93
C VAL A 254 0.44 6.30 -5.68
N THR A 255 -0.58 5.64 -6.23
CA THR A 255 -1.58 6.26 -7.11
C THR A 255 -3.00 6.02 -6.59
N ASP A 256 -3.95 6.82 -7.06
CA ASP A 256 -5.37 6.65 -6.68
C ASP A 256 -6.08 5.57 -7.49
N THR A 257 -5.48 5.15 -8.61
CA THR A 257 -5.92 4.04 -9.46
C THR A 257 -4.99 2.83 -9.31
N TYR A 258 -5.45 1.66 -9.76
CA TYR A 258 -4.69 0.42 -9.73
C TYR A 258 -3.28 0.62 -10.33
N PRO A 259 -2.20 0.12 -9.69
CA PRO A 259 -2.18 -0.85 -8.58
C PRO A 259 -2.38 -0.22 -7.18
N TYR A 260 -2.63 1.08 -7.09
CA TYR A 260 -2.60 1.88 -5.87
C TYR A 260 -1.21 1.90 -5.23
N VAL A 261 -0.82 0.81 -4.58
CA VAL A 261 0.56 0.54 -4.16
C VAL A 261 1.11 -0.61 -4.99
N GLY A 262 2.32 -0.45 -5.52
CA GLY A 262 3.00 -1.49 -6.31
C GLY A 262 3.14 -2.83 -5.54
N ARG A 263 3.05 -3.94 -6.27
CA ARG A 263 3.14 -5.32 -5.72
C ARG A 263 4.50 -5.99 -5.96
N CYS A 264 5.45 -5.23 -6.47
CA CYS A 264 6.80 -5.68 -6.73
C CYS A 264 7.79 -4.55 -6.50
N LEU A 265 9.06 -4.92 -6.49
CA LEU A 265 10.18 -4.00 -6.39
C LEU A 265 11.16 -4.27 -7.53
N MET A 266 11.81 -3.21 -8.02
CA MET A 266 12.85 -3.21 -9.03
C MET A 266 14.26 -3.23 -8.44
N GLY A 267 14.43 -3.10 -7.11
CA GLY A 267 15.73 -3.11 -6.44
C GLY A 267 16.12 -4.43 -5.76
N GLU A 268 17.35 -4.49 -5.25
CA GLU A 268 17.81 -5.58 -4.39
C GLU A 268 17.14 -5.51 -2.99
N PHE A 269 16.41 -6.54 -2.59
CA PHE A 269 15.86 -6.68 -1.24
C PHE A 269 15.82 -8.13 -0.76
N GLU A 270 15.84 -8.28 0.56
CA GLU A 270 15.58 -9.55 1.25
C GLU A 270 14.11 -9.58 1.71
N GLU A 271 13.43 -10.70 1.42
CA GLU A 271 12.10 -10.96 1.96
C GLU A 271 12.20 -12.08 2.98
N GLU A 272 11.67 -11.86 4.18
CA GLU A 272 11.41 -12.95 5.11
C GLU A 272 10.29 -13.83 4.52
N ARG A 273 10.68 -14.94 3.89
CA ARG A 273 9.78 -15.85 3.19
C ARG A 273 8.63 -16.31 4.11
N HIS A 274 7.44 -15.75 3.90
CA HIS A 274 6.18 -16.29 4.39
C HIS A 274 5.39 -16.81 3.19
N GLY A 275 5.68 -18.05 2.78
CA GLY A 275 4.97 -18.74 1.71
C GLY A 275 5.38 -18.35 0.28
N PRO A 276 4.92 -19.12 -0.74
CA PRO A 276 5.21 -18.83 -2.13
C PRO A 276 4.45 -17.58 -2.63
N PRO A 277 5.00 -16.85 -3.62
CA PRO A 277 4.28 -15.77 -4.30
C PRO A 277 2.94 -16.26 -4.89
N PRO A 278 1.83 -15.52 -4.74
CA PRO A 278 0.59 -15.82 -5.44
C PRO A 278 0.78 -15.67 -6.95
N GLY A 279 0.31 -16.63 -7.76
CA GLY A 279 0.25 -16.50 -9.23
C GLY A 279 1.16 -17.41 -10.05
N GLN A 280 2.07 -18.18 -9.45
CA GLN A 280 2.74 -19.31 -10.13
C GLN A 280 2.17 -20.65 -9.66
N GLY A 281 0.87 -20.87 -9.94
CA GLY A 281 0.33 -22.22 -10.04
C GLY A 281 0.82 -22.88 -11.34
N PRO A 282 0.91 -24.22 -11.41
CA PRO A 282 1.50 -24.89 -12.56
C PRO A 282 0.67 -24.56 -13.81
N SER A 283 1.31 -23.99 -14.84
CA SER A 283 0.75 -23.96 -16.19
C SER A 283 0.53 -25.39 -16.67
N GLY A 284 -0.63 -25.96 -16.34
CA GLY A 284 -1.16 -27.16 -16.95
C GLY A 284 -1.78 -26.78 -18.28
N GLY A 285 -1.10 -27.09 -19.39
CA GLY A 285 -1.73 -26.94 -20.70
C GLY A 285 -0.77 -26.63 -21.83
N ASN A 286 -0.03 -27.65 -22.25
CA ASN A 286 0.72 -27.78 -23.49
C ASN A 286 -0.04 -27.19 -24.71
N ARG A 287 0.14 -25.90 -25.05
CA ARG A 287 -0.30 -25.35 -26.34
C ARG A 287 0.72 -25.74 -27.41
N ASN A 288 0.46 -26.87 -28.05
CA ASN A 288 1.11 -27.31 -29.28
C ASN A 288 1.12 -26.17 -30.31
N ILE A 289 2.30 -25.60 -30.57
CA ILE A 289 2.58 -24.83 -31.79
C ILE A 289 2.57 -25.85 -32.94
N ARG A 290 1.41 -26.00 -33.58
CA ARG A 290 1.30 -26.71 -34.85
C ARG A 290 1.91 -25.79 -35.92
N GLN A 291 3.19 -26.03 -36.24
CA GLN A 291 3.78 -25.57 -37.49
C GLN A 291 2.90 -26.07 -38.65
N GLN A 292 2.18 -25.17 -39.31
CA GLN A 292 1.72 -25.42 -40.66
C GLN A 292 2.90 -25.18 -41.60
N ARG A 293 3.46 -26.29 -42.10
CA ARG A 293 4.12 -26.32 -43.39
C ARG A 293 3.03 -26.49 -44.44
N GLY A 294 2.95 -25.53 -45.36
CA GLY A 294 2.19 -25.52 -46.59
C GLY A 294 2.70 -24.38 -47.43
#